data_AF-A0A258GB62-F1
#
_entry.id   AF-A0A258GB62-F1
#
_cell.length_a   1.000
_cell.length_b   1.000
_cell.length_c   1.000
_cell.angle_alpha   90.00
_cell.angle_beta   90.00
_cell.angle_gamma   90.00
#
_symmetry.space_group_name_H-M   'P 1'
#
loop_
_entity.id
_entity.type
_entity.pdbx_description
1 polymer ?
#
loop_
_entity_poly.entity_id
_entity_poly.type
_entity_poly.pdbx_seq_one_letter_code
_entity_poly.pdbx_strand_id
1 'polypeptide(L)'
;MKPILIAVALALTLGAGPSIAGNGHCPPGLAKKSPACVPPGLAKKGLRAAPGDYVTDYDYHRIRYPDRYDLPPLRAGERYYVVDGRIYRVNSETYEILDFIRATAALLD
;
A
#
# COMPACT_ATOMS: atom_id res chain seq x y z
N MET A 1 -60.63 -5.96 -8.96
CA MET A 1 -60.70 -5.92 -7.48
C MET A 1 -59.27 -5.77 -6.98
N LYS A 2 -58.92 -4.66 -6.31
CA LYS A 2 -57.61 -4.35 -5.68
C LYS A 2 -57.24 -5.44 -4.64
N PRO A 3 -56.00 -5.57 -4.10
CA PRO A 3 -54.95 -4.54 -3.90
C PRO A 3 -53.51 -5.08 -4.23
N ILE A 4 -52.42 -4.33 -4.14
CA ILE A 4 -51.58 -4.24 -2.92
C ILE A 4 -50.45 -3.24 -3.19
N LEU A 5 -50.33 -2.31 -2.25
CA LEU A 5 -49.22 -1.39 -2.04
C LEU A 5 -47.98 -2.15 -1.56
N ILE A 6 -46.80 -1.82 -2.09
CA ILE A 6 -45.55 -1.96 -1.32
C ILE A 6 -44.72 -0.69 -1.53
N ALA A 7 -44.76 0.16 -0.50
CA ALA A 7 -43.75 1.19 -0.29
C ALA A 7 -42.47 0.51 0.21
N VAL A 8 -41.36 0.68 -0.50
CA VAL A 8 -40.03 0.36 0.03
C VAL A 8 -39.36 1.67 0.38
N ALA A 9 -39.36 1.99 1.67
CA ALA A 9 -38.53 3.01 2.26
C ALA A 9 -37.08 2.50 2.26
N LEU A 10 -36.22 3.09 1.43
CA LEU A 10 -34.78 2.80 1.46
C LEU A 10 -34.13 3.70 2.50
N ALA A 11 -34.09 3.19 3.74
CA ALA A 11 -33.42 3.81 4.86
C ALA A 11 -31.91 3.50 4.86
N LEU A 12 -31.13 4.55 5.11
CA LEU A 12 -29.82 4.60 5.79
C LEU A 12 -28.75 3.55 5.43
N THR A 13 -27.66 4.04 4.84
CA THR A 13 -26.33 3.54 5.20
C THR A 13 -25.47 4.72 5.68
N LEU A 14 -25.30 4.79 7.00
CA LEU A 14 -24.23 5.58 7.63
C LEU A 14 -22.90 5.06 7.10
N GLY A 15 -22.18 5.89 6.37
CA GLY A 15 -20.79 5.64 6.02
C GLY A 15 -19.92 5.76 7.27
N ALA A 16 -19.57 4.64 7.89
CA ALA A 16 -18.44 4.57 8.82
C ALA A 16 -17.15 4.67 8.00
N GLY A 17 -16.65 5.89 7.83
CA GLY A 17 -15.30 6.11 7.29
C GLY A 17 -14.24 5.59 8.26
N PRO A 18 -13.08 5.11 7.77
CA PRO A 18 -11.99 4.65 8.64
C PRO A 18 -11.35 5.85 9.37
N SER A 19 -11.40 5.83 10.70
CA SER A 19 -10.68 6.76 11.56
C SER A 19 -9.18 6.41 11.57
N ILE A 20 -8.38 7.11 10.77
CA ILE A 20 -6.92 7.11 10.95
C ILE A 20 -6.61 8.18 12.01
N ALA A 21 -6.61 7.77 13.28
CA ALA A 21 -6.16 8.63 14.37
C ALA A 21 -4.64 8.51 14.51
N GLY A 22 -3.90 9.38 13.81
CA GLY A 22 -2.57 9.76 14.23
C GLY A 22 -2.71 10.62 15.48
N ASN A 23 -2.16 10.16 16.61
CA ASN A 23 -1.65 10.95 17.75
C ASN A 23 -1.25 10.01 18.93
N GLY A 24 0.02 9.60 18.95
CA GLY A 24 0.82 9.53 20.19
C GLY A 24 0.58 8.45 21.25
N HIS A 25 -0.36 7.52 21.15
CA HIS A 25 -0.53 6.47 22.18
C HIS A 25 -0.54 5.07 21.59
N CYS A 26 0.66 4.59 21.26
CA CYS A 26 0.89 3.18 21.04
C CYS A 26 0.71 2.42 22.37
N PRO A 27 -0.04 1.30 22.43
CA PRO A 27 -0.21 0.56 23.67
C PRO A 27 1.15 0.18 24.28
N PRO A 28 1.29 0.22 25.62
CA PRO A 28 2.52 -0.23 26.28
C PRO A 28 2.83 -1.67 25.83
N GLY A 29 4.00 -1.88 25.24
CA GLY A 29 4.42 -3.17 24.67
C GLY A 29 4.43 -3.25 23.14
N LEU A 30 3.69 -2.39 22.44
CA LEU A 30 3.73 -2.27 20.97
C LEU A 30 4.63 -1.13 20.47
N ALA A 31 4.89 -0.11 21.31
CA ALA A 31 5.77 1.02 20.97
C ALA A 31 7.23 0.62 20.72
N LYS A 32 7.67 -0.48 21.35
CA LYS A 32 9.06 -0.98 21.28
C LYS A 32 9.25 -2.09 20.25
N LYS A 33 8.20 -2.45 19.51
CA LYS A 33 8.27 -3.45 18.43
C LYS A 33 8.50 -2.71 17.11
N SER A 34 9.20 -3.32 16.18
CA SER A 34 9.38 -2.80 14.81
C SER A 34 8.59 -3.67 13.84
N PRO A 35 7.68 -3.11 13.03
CA PRO A 35 7.26 -1.71 12.98
C PRO A 35 6.46 -1.29 14.23
N ALA A 36 6.62 -0.03 14.66
CA ALA A 36 5.95 0.49 15.86
C ALA A 36 4.43 0.47 15.68
N CYS A 37 3.72 0.08 16.74
CA CYS A 37 2.25 0.03 16.75
C CYS A 37 1.62 -0.98 15.79
N VAL A 38 2.42 -1.88 15.22
CA VAL A 38 1.95 -3.01 14.43
C VAL A 38 1.94 -4.27 15.30
N PRO A 39 0.79 -4.99 15.41
CA PRO A 39 0.74 -6.26 16.12
C PRO A 39 1.76 -7.26 15.54
N PRO A 40 2.50 -8.01 16.37
CA PRO A 40 3.60 -8.87 15.91
C PRO A 40 3.17 -9.96 14.93
N GLY A 41 1.91 -10.44 15.02
CA GLY A 41 1.36 -11.38 14.05
C GLY A 41 1.13 -10.77 12.66
N LEU A 42 0.87 -9.46 12.59
CA LEU A 42 0.73 -8.73 11.33
C LEU A 42 2.11 -8.32 10.77
N ALA A 43 3.03 -7.90 11.66
CA ALA A 43 4.41 -7.62 11.28
C ALA A 43 5.09 -8.84 10.65
N LYS A 44 4.89 -10.04 11.23
CA LYS A 44 5.40 -11.31 10.68
C LYS A 44 4.73 -11.74 9.37
N LYS A 45 3.48 -11.31 9.12
CA LYS A 45 2.77 -11.58 7.85
C LYS A 45 3.18 -10.63 6.72
N GLY A 46 4.14 -9.73 6.97
CA GLY A 46 4.64 -8.76 6.01
C GLY A 46 3.68 -7.59 5.89
N LEU A 47 4.05 -6.45 6.50
CA LEU A 47 3.43 -5.19 6.12
C LEU A 47 3.92 -4.87 4.71
N ARG A 48 3.00 -4.60 3.78
CA ARG A 48 3.38 -4.20 2.43
C ARG A 48 4.06 -2.85 2.52
N ALA A 49 5.22 -2.72 1.89
CA ALA A 49 5.91 -1.45 1.83
C ALA A 49 5.02 -0.40 1.12
N ALA A 50 4.94 0.79 1.70
CA ALA A 50 4.12 1.89 1.24
C ALA A 50 4.99 3.08 0.82
N PRO A 51 4.47 4.05 0.04
CA PRO A 51 5.18 5.29 -0.21
C PRO A 51 5.58 5.99 1.09
N GLY A 52 6.82 6.47 1.16
CA GLY A 52 7.43 7.03 2.37
C GLY A 52 8.10 6.01 3.29
N ASP A 53 7.85 4.70 3.10
CA ASP A 53 8.68 3.66 3.71
C ASP A 53 10.03 3.60 2.98
N TYR A 54 11.00 2.94 3.61
CA TYR A 54 12.32 2.70 3.02
C TYR A 54 12.44 1.24 2.65
N VAL A 55 13.07 0.95 1.52
CA VAL A 55 13.48 -0.42 1.20
C VAL A 55 14.59 -0.80 2.17
N THR A 56 14.19 -1.49 3.24
CA THR A 56 15.09 -2.05 4.24
C THR A 56 15.25 -3.55 4.00
N ASP A 57 16.40 -4.10 4.36
CA ASP A 57 16.83 -5.49 4.13
C ASP A 57 17.23 -5.87 2.70
N TYR A 58 17.93 -6.99 2.57
CA TYR A 58 18.63 -7.45 1.36
C TYR A 58 17.76 -8.18 0.34
N ASP A 59 16.50 -8.47 0.65
CA ASP A 59 15.63 -9.31 -0.19
C ASP A 59 14.87 -8.48 -1.25
N TYR A 60 15.60 -7.63 -1.97
CA TYR A 60 15.07 -6.87 -3.10
C TYR A 60 15.86 -7.16 -4.37
N HIS A 61 15.15 -7.16 -5.50
CA HIS A 61 15.77 -7.33 -6.81
C HIS A 61 15.64 -6.06 -7.64
N ARG A 62 16.77 -5.47 -8.05
CA ARG A 62 16.78 -4.28 -8.91
C ARG A 62 16.40 -4.62 -10.34
N ILE A 63 15.42 -3.90 -10.89
CA ILE A 63 15.12 -3.93 -12.33
C ILE A 63 16.08 -2.94 -13.03
N ARG A 64 16.99 -3.46 -13.86
CA ARG A 64 17.98 -2.63 -14.58
C ARG A 64 17.47 -2.10 -15.92
N TYR A 65 16.52 -2.82 -16.53
CA TYR A 65 15.98 -2.53 -17.87
C TYR A 65 14.45 -2.42 -17.77
N PRO A 66 13.92 -1.30 -17.25
CA PRO A 66 12.48 -1.12 -17.06
C PRO A 66 11.70 -1.04 -18.37
N ASP A 67 12.35 -0.61 -19.44
CA ASP A 67 11.86 -0.55 -20.81
C ASP A 67 11.37 -1.90 -21.35
N ARG A 68 11.92 -3.02 -20.86
CA ARG A 68 11.51 -4.37 -21.27
C ARG A 68 10.19 -4.85 -20.64
N TYR A 69 9.64 -4.08 -19.71
CA TYR A 69 8.46 -4.45 -18.93
C TYR A 69 7.35 -3.39 -19.04
N ASP A 70 7.42 -2.52 -20.06
CA ASP A 70 6.51 -1.40 -20.28
C ASP A 70 6.34 -0.50 -19.03
N LEU A 71 7.39 -0.41 -18.21
CA LEU A 71 7.37 0.41 -17.00
C LEU A 71 7.58 1.89 -17.37
N PRO A 72 6.90 2.81 -16.66
CA PRO A 72 7.11 4.24 -16.86
C PRO A 72 8.58 4.64 -16.72
N PRO A 73 9.06 5.60 -17.53
CA PRO A 73 10.45 6.05 -17.46
C PRO A 73 10.80 6.59 -16.08
N LEU A 74 12.02 6.28 -15.63
CA LEU A 74 12.55 6.75 -14.35
C LEU A 74 13.10 8.18 -14.48
N ARG A 75 12.90 8.99 -13.44
CA ARG A 75 13.61 10.27 -13.32
C ARG A 75 15.05 10.04 -12.84
N ALA A 76 15.87 11.08 -12.96
CA ALA A 76 17.23 11.05 -12.41
C ALA A 76 17.19 10.72 -10.92
N GLY A 77 18.00 9.76 -10.50
CA GLY A 77 18.06 9.31 -9.10
C GLY A 77 16.96 8.34 -8.68
N GLU A 78 16.09 7.86 -9.58
CA GLU A 78 15.08 6.84 -9.27
C GLU A 78 15.50 5.44 -9.77
N ARG A 79 15.01 4.39 -9.11
CA ARG A 79 15.20 2.98 -9.48
C ARG A 79 13.92 2.18 -9.24
N TYR A 80 13.76 1.09 -9.98
CA TYR A 80 12.74 0.09 -9.68
C TYR A 80 13.34 -1.09 -8.91
N TYR A 81 12.64 -1.51 -7.85
CA TYR A 81 12.94 -2.73 -7.09
C TYR A 81 11.72 -3.64 -7.04
N VAL A 82 11.96 -4.95 -7.07
CA VAL A 82 10.98 -5.97 -6.74
C VAL A 82 11.17 -6.36 -5.28
N VAL A 83 10.11 -6.18 -4.48
CA VAL A 83 10.05 -6.55 -3.06
C VAL A 83 8.76 -7.34 -2.84
N ASP A 84 8.85 -8.56 -2.31
CA ASP A 84 7.70 -9.47 -2.14
C ASP A 84 6.83 -9.63 -3.40
N GLY A 85 7.49 -9.73 -4.57
CA GLY A 85 6.82 -9.90 -5.86
C GLY A 85 6.07 -8.66 -6.35
N ARG A 86 6.29 -7.47 -5.77
CA ARG A 86 5.73 -6.19 -6.22
C ARG A 86 6.82 -5.23 -6.68
N ILE A 87 6.50 -4.41 -7.67
CA ILE A 87 7.42 -3.41 -8.22
C ILE A 87 7.20 -2.08 -7.51
N TYR A 88 8.28 -1.50 -6.99
CA TYR A 88 8.30 -0.20 -6.34
C TYR A 88 9.26 0.73 -7.07
N ARG A 89 8.87 2.00 -7.22
CA ARG A 89 9.75 3.08 -7.64
C ARG A 89 10.36 3.72 -6.40
N VAL A 90 11.67 3.86 -6.39
CA VAL A 90 12.44 4.14 -5.18
C VAL A 90 13.52 5.18 -5.46
N ASN A 91 13.74 6.09 -4.52
CA ASN A 91 14.86 7.02 -4.56
C ASN A 91 16.17 6.25 -4.36
N SER A 92 17.13 6.43 -5.25
CA SER A 92 18.37 5.64 -5.28
C SER A 92 19.40 6.01 -4.22
N GLU A 93 19.29 7.20 -3.63
CA GLU A 93 20.17 7.68 -2.57
C GLU A 93 19.62 7.30 -1.20
N THR A 94 18.33 7.54 -0.96
CA THR A 94 17.69 7.36 0.35
C THR A 94 17.03 5.99 0.52
N TYR A 95 16.82 5.24 -0.56
CA TYR A 95 16.00 4.01 -0.60
C TYR A 95 14.53 4.22 -0.20
N GLU A 96 14.06 5.47 -0.22
CA GLU A 96 12.66 5.80 0.03
C GLU A 96 11.78 5.32 -1.13
N ILE A 97 10.70 4.65 -0.80
CA ILE A 97 9.67 4.23 -1.75
C ILE A 97 8.86 5.47 -2.14
N LEU A 98 8.94 5.82 -3.42
CA LEU A 98 8.24 6.94 -4.00
C LEU A 98 6.86 6.51 -4.53
N ASP A 99 6.76 5.28 -5.04
CA ASP A 99 5.54 4.78 -5.64
C ASP A 99 5.50 3.24 -5.70
N PHE A 100 4.31 2.68 -5.81
CA PHE A 100 4.06 1.26 -6.04
C PHE A 100 3.38 1.09 -7.41
N ILE A 101 3.99 0.29 -8.28
CA ILE A 101 3.42 -0.03 -9.58
C ILE A 101 2.41 -1.16 -9.39
N ARG A 102 1.13 -0.80 -9.42
CA ARG A 102 0.04 -1.76 -9.50
C ARG A 102 0.05 -2.41 -10.88
N ALA A 103 -0.04 -3.73 -10.94
CA ALA A 103 -0.35 -4.44 -12.17
C ALA A 103 -1.80 -4.13 -12.58
N THR A 104 -2.03 -2.95 -13.13
CA THR A 104 -3.27 -2.54 -13.81
C THR A 104 -3.02 -2.14 -15.25
N ALA A 105 -1.76 -2.16 -15.70
CA ALA A 105 -1.32 -1.76 -17.04
C ALA A 105 -1.87 -2.62 -18.20
N ALA A 106 -2.78 -3.56 -17.92
CA ALA A 106 -3.46 -4.39 -18.92
C ALA A 106 -4.97 -4.12 -19.04
N LEU A 107 -5.54 -3.12 -18.34
CA LEU A 107 -6.99 -2.88 -18.30
C LEU A 107 -7.45 -1.49 -18.74
N LEU A 108 -6.56 -0.67 -19.29
CA LEU A 108 -6.94 0.62 -19.86
C LEU A 108 -6.58 0.59 -21.34
N ASP A 109 -7.56 0.12 -22.10
CA ASP A 109 -7.71 0.25 -23.56
C ASP A 109 -8.01 1.73 -23.91
#